data_AF-A0A1G5DAD1-F1
#
_entry.id   AF-A0A1G5DAD1-F1
#
_cell.length_a   1.000
_cell.length_b   1.000
_cell.length_c   1.000
_cell.angle_alpha   90.00
_cell.angle_beta   90.00
_cell.angle_gamma   90.00
#
_symmetry.space_group_name_H-M   'P 1'
#
loop_
_entity.id
_entity.type
_entity.pdbx_description
1 polymer ?
#
loop_
_entity_poly.entity_id
_entity_poly.type
_entity_poly.pdbx_seq_one_letter_code
_entity_poly.pdbx_strand_id
1 'polypeptide(L)' 'MGIFATKETRASLKIRLIWSGLTALLSTALFKYIMYVTEGEPYDVASYFLHALLFFIGLFLTSYFFLTFTNKSK' A
#
# COMPACT_ATOMS: atom_id res chain seq x y z
N MET A 1 -7.49 -22.66 9.00
CA MET A 1 -7.19 -21.21 9.02
C MET A 1 -5.68 -20.94 9.04
N GLY A 2 -4.92 -21.49 8.09
CA GLY A 2 -3.46 -21.37 8.02
C GLY A 2 -2.95 -20.72 6.73
N ILE A 3 -3.80 -19.95 6.05
CA ILE A 3 -3.52 -19.45 4.69
C ILE A 3 -2.84 -18.07 4.73
N PHE A 4 -2.88 -17.37 5.87
CA PHE A 4 -2.38 -16.00 5.99
C PHE A 4 -1.12 -15.82 6.84
N ALA A 5 -0.63 -16.85 7.55
CA ALA A 5 0.64 -16.77 8.29
C ALA A 5 1.14 -18.15 8.79
N THR A 6 2.46 -18.40 8.78
CA THR A 6 3.29 -19.05 9.84
C THR A 6 4.72 -19.35 9.32
N LYS A 7 5.77 -19.47 10.15
CA LYS A 7 5.90 -19.44 11.63
C LYS A 7 6.72 -18.19 12.04
N GLU A 8 6.27 -17.48 13.08
CA GLU A 8 6.85 -16.23 13.65
C GLU A 8 6.60 -14.87 12.94
N THR A 9 5.45 -14.64 12.31
CA THR A 9 4.96 -13.30 11.85
C THR A 9 5.66 -12.66 10.63
N ARG A 10 5.87 -13.41 9.55
CA ARG A 10 6.20 -12.82 8.23
C ARG A 10 5.08 -13.07 7.23
N ALA A 11 4.39 -12.01 6.81
CA ALA A 11 3.49 -12.09 5.66
C ALA A 11 4.28 -12.49 4.41
N SER A 12 3.75 -13.41 3.61
CA SER A 12 4.38 -13.84 2.35
C SER A 12 4.49 -12.66 1.37
N LEU A 13 5.44 -12.73 0.43
CA LEU A 13 5.60 -11.70 -0.61
C LEU A 13 4.28 -11.42 -1.34
N LYS A 14 3.52 -12.49 -1.64
CA LYS A 14 2.21 -12.42 -2.29
C LYS A 14 1.20 -11.62 -1.46
N ILE A 15 1.15 -11.88 -0.14
CA ILE A 15 0.24 -11.15 0.76
C ILE A 15 0.61 -9.67 0.82
N ARG A 16 1.91 -9.33 0.86
CA ARG A 16 2.35 -7.92 0.88
C ARG A 16 2.01 -7.19 -0.41
N LEU A 17 2.16 -7.84 -1.57
CA LEU A 17 1.76 -7.29 -2.85
C LEU A 17 0.25 -7.02 -2.89
N ILE A 18 -0.55 -8.02 -2.49
CA ILE A 18 -2.02 -7.88 -2.47
C ILE A 18 -2.44 -6.78 -1.50
N TRP A 19 -1.89 -6.76 -0.29
CA TRP A 19 -2.22 -5.76 0.73
C TRP A 19 -1.83 -4.35 0.27
N SER A 20 -0.59 -4.17 -0.19
CA SER A 20 -0.12 -2.86 -0.66
C SER A 20 -0.95 -2.37 -1.85
N GLY A 21 -1.34 -3.26 -2.76
CA GLY A 21 -2.17 -2.93 -3.92
C GLY A 21 -3.58 -2.48 -3.52
N LEU A 22 -4.25 -3.26 -2.68
CA LEU A 22 -5.60 -2.93 -2.20
C LEU A 22 -5.59 -1.63 -1.40
N THR A 23 -4.65 -1.47 -0.47
CA THR A 23 -4.54 -0.25 0.33
C THR A 23 -4.25 0.97 -0.54
N ALA A 24 -3.35 0.86 -1.52
CA ALA A 24 -3.05 1.99 -2.40
C ALA A 24 -4.24 2.44 -3.24
N LEU A 25 -5.02 1.50 -3.77
CA LEU A 25 -6.23 1.82 -4.54
C LEU A 25 -7.29 2.48 -3.65
N LEU A 26 -7.57 1.89 -2.48
CA LEU A 26 -8.57 2.44 -1.55
C LEU A 26 -8.17 3.81 -1.01
N SER A 27 -6.91 3.97 -0.58
CA SER A 27 -6.40 5.25 -0.09
C SER A 27 -6.42 6.32 -1.17
N THR A 28 -6.04 6.00 -2.42
CA THR A 28 -6.07 6.96 -3.52
C THR A 28 -7.50 7.36 -3.86
N ALA A 29 -8.43 6.40 -3.93
CA ALA A 29 -9.83 6.67 -4.19
C ALA A 29 -10.44 7.59 -3.12
N LEU A 30 -10.18 7.31 -1.84
CA LEU A 30 -10.65 8.14 -0.72
C LEU A 30 -10.03 9.53 -0.73
N PHE A 31 -8.70 9.62 -0.85
CA PHE A 31 -7.99 10.90 -0.86
C PHE A 31 -8.52 11.80 -1.97
N LYS A 32 -8.62 11.26 -3.18
CA LYS A 32 -9.06 12.05 -4.32
C LYS A 32 -10.56 12.37 -4.30
N TYR A 33 -11.38 11.49 -3.75
CA TYR A 33 -12.78 11.81 -3.48
C TYR A 33 -12.88 13.00 -2.50
N ILE A 34 -12.07 13.01 -1.44
CA ILE A 34 -12.03 14.14 -0.51
C ILE A 34 -11.62 15.42 -1.25
N MET A 35 -10.52 15.40 -2.01
CA MET A 35 -10.07 16.57 -2.79
C MET A 35 -11.14 17.09 -3.75
N TYR A 36 -11.87 16.19 -4.41
CA TYR A 36 -12.98 16.58 -5.27
C TYR A 36 -14.11 17.27 -4.49
N VAL A 37 -14.48 16.73 -3.32
CA VAL A 37 -15.58 17.27 -2.50
C VAL A 37 -15.20 18.57 -1.79
N THR A 38 -13.98 18.68 -1.27
CA THR A 38 -13.57 19.82 -0.43
C THR A 38 -12.89 20.92 -1.23
N GLU A 39 -12.17 20.59 -2.29
CA GLU A 39 -11.35 21.55 -3.05
C GLU A 39 -11.85 21.72 -4.49
N GLY A 40 -12.81 20.91 -4.93
CA GLY A 40 -13.31 20.96 -6.31
C GLY A 40 -12.25 20.55 -7.33
N GLU A 41 -11.22 19.81 -6.92
CA GLU A 41 -10.18 19.34 -7.84
C GLU A 41 -10.81 18.50 -8.96
N PRO A 42 -10.54 18.81 -10.24
CA PRO A 42 -11.08 18.03 -11.35
C PRO A 42 -10.50 16.61 -11.36
N TYR A 43 -11.30 15.67 -11.87
CA TYR A 43 -10.89 14.28 -12.01
C TYR A 43 -9.76 14.15 -13.05
N ASP A 44 -8.53 13.96 -12.58
CA ASP A 44 -7.35 13.70 -13.41
C ASP A 44 -6.83 12.28 -13.22
N VAL A 45 -7.07 11.44 -14.22
CA VAL A 45 -6.65 10.03 -14.24
C VAL A 45 -5.13 9.88 -14.06
N ALA A 46 -4.33 10.77 -14.65
CA ALA A 46 -2.88 10.67 -14.57
C ALA A 46 -2.39 10.93 -13.14
N SER A 47 -2.91 11.97 -12.50
CA SER A 47 -2.66 12.27 -11.08
C SER A 47 -3.06 11.11 -10.17
N TYR A 48 -4.22 10.50 -10.42
CA TYR A 48 -4.72 9.36 -9.62
C TYR A 48 -3.84 8.14 -9.78
N PHE A 49 -3.45 7.80 -11.02
CA PHE A 49 -2.58 6.67 -11.27
C PHE A 49 -1.20 6.86 -10.64
N LEU A 50 -0.62 8.05 -10.76
CA LEU A 50 0.67 8.37 -10.18
C LEU A 50 0.63 8.30 -8.64
N HIS A 51 -0.43 8.83 -8.02
CA HIS A 51 -0.63 8.71 -6.58
C HIS A 51 -0.73 7.24 -6.14
N ALA A 52 -1.58 6.45 -6.82
CA ALA A 52 -1.75 5.02 -6.49
C ALA A 52 -0.45 4.24 -6.65
N LEU A 53 0.31 4.50 -7.72
CA LEU A 53 1.59 3.83 -7.99
C LEU A 53 2.64 4.17 -6.92
N LEU A 54 2.81 5.45 -6.60
CA LEU A 54 3.77 5.87 -5.58
C LEU A 54 3.41 5.34 -4.20
N PHE A 55 2.13 5.38 -3.84
CA PHE A 55 1.67 4.88 -2.55
C PHE A 55 1.83 3.35 -2.44
N PHE A 56 1.54 2.62 -3.53
CA PHE A 56 1.80 1.18 -3.62
C PHE A 56 3.28 0.85 -3.41
N ILE A 57 4.17 1.52 -4.13
CA ILE A 57 5.62 1.32 -4.02
C ILE A 57 6.08 1.65 -2.60
N GLY A 58 5.61 2.77 -2.03
CA GLY A 58 5.92 3.18 -0.66
C GLY A 58 5.51 2.14 0.37
N LEU A 59 4.27 1.66 0.33
CA LEU A 59 3.77 0.62 1.24
C LEU A 59 4.53 -0.71 1.09
N PHE A 60 4.76 -1.13 -0.16
CA PHE A 60 5.46 -2.38 -0.43
C PHE A 60 6.91 -2.33 0.06
N LEU A 61 7.64 -1.25 -0.26
CA LEU A 61 9.02 -1.06 0.20
C LEU A 61 9.09 -0.94 1.71
N THR A 62 8.18 -0.18 2.34
CA THR A 62 8.15 -0.07 3.81
C THR A 62 7.92 -1.44 4.45
N SER A 63 6.98 -2.22 3.92
CA SER A 63 6.72 -3.60 4.36
C SER A 63 7.93 -4.52 4.17
N TYR A 64 8.69 -4.33 3.08
CA TYR A 64 9.90 -5.11 2.80
C TYR A 64 11.06 -4.71 3.73
N PHE A 65 11.40 -3.42 3.81
CA PHE A 65 12.52 -2.91 4.60
C PHE A 65 12.31 -3.12 6.08
N PHE A 66 11.10 -2.92 6.61
CA PHE A 66 10.80 -3.18 8.02
C PHE A 66 11.16 -4.61 8.43
N LEU A 67 10.94 -5.58 7.53
CA LEU A 67 11.27 -6.98 7.76
C LEU A 67 12.75 -7.32 7.53
N THR A 68 13.46 -6.54 6.74
CA THR A 68 14.91 -6.68 6.56
C THR A 68 15.67 -6.10 7.75
N PHE A 69 15.26 -4.93 8.26
CA PHE A 69 15.87 -4.31 9.44
C PHE A 69 15.67 -5.14 10.72
N THR A 70 14.44 -5.64 10.94
CA THR A 70 14.15 -6.51 12.09
C THR A 70 14.89 -7.85 12.04
N ASN A 71 15.28 -8.34 10.86
CA ASN A 71 16.08 -9.57 10.72
C ASN A 71 17.58 -9.36 10.97
N LYS A 72 18.12 -8.17 10.71
CA LYS A 72 19.53 -7.85 11.00
C LYS A 72 19.78 -7.51 12.47
N SER A 73 18.71 -7.25 13.23
CA SER A 73 18.75 -6.88 14.64
C SER A 73 18.58 -8.06 15.60
N LYS A 74 18.33 -9.28 15.10
CA LYS A 74 18.30 -10.53 15.87
C LYS A 74 19.60 -11.30 15.60
#